data_AF-A0A6G0HEK7-F1
#
_entry.id   AF-A0A6G0HEK7-F1
#
_cell.length_a   1.000
_cell.length_b   1.000
_cell.length_c   1.000
_cell.angle_alpha   90.00
_cell.angle_beta   90.00
_cell.angle_gamma   90.00
#
_symmetry.space_group_name_H-M   'P 1'
#
loop_
_entity.id
_entity.type
_entity.pdbx_description
1 polymer ?
#
loop_
_entity_poly.entity_id
_entity_poly.type
_entity_poly.pdbx_seq_one_letter_code
_entity_poly.pdbx_strand_id
1 'polypeptide(L)'
;MLESLQSDYDCVKNQQRQQLQEQQEHLERSHSTAVSELNNKMLRLQSALEESQLNEKQLKHKLEVQTETLNNKMEELQALNEHTQSSMTSEMMEVQMKIMELENVKVELEQALQDSQYREQQLELTNSSLQRHLERITEEKEEREKEAVSWFNALEKSREANRDLQIQLAQVLQEAQDPNSRGNSLFAELEDKRAEMERQLISMKVQYQSLQKQHAFSKQQLQRMKFQIATLMQLQSSRADPAQLERLQSMLSEKNGEIQSLMTKLQRLEKVEMMLKSQPANPAPAESCDRQDETYYTDLLQMKLNNTVKDAERLGDELSLQRMKSLSESQRALELERKLFSSERLLKQAQSDKIKLQLRVEELQHKYEPKDAKKNPIQKRKKEKLPVDITPSEETTIDKGQHVVAVEMDVTNTKTEDPAAHTSPTAEAVNATQGVCSGGSEA
;
A
#
# COMPACT_ATOMS: atom_id res chain seq x y z
N MET A 1 14.07 30.29 54.56
CA MET A 1 12.89 29.93 53.73
C MET A 1 12.93 30.61 52.37
N LEU A 2 13.10 31.94 52.30
CA LEU A 2 13.21 32.65 51.01
C LEU A 2 14.42 32.18 50.16
N GLU A 3 15.58 31.97 50.78
CA GLU A 3 16.80 31.50 50.08
C GLU A 3 16.65 30.10 49.47
N SER A 4 15.94 29.18 50.14
CA SER A 4 15.63 27.85 49.61
C SER A 4 14.67 27.93 48.44
N LEU A 5 13.64 28.78 48.53
CA LEU A 5 12.69 28.98 47.44
C LEU A 5 13.36 29.62 46.21
N GLN A 6 14.35 30.49 46.45
CA GLN A 6 15.14 31.12 45.41
C GLN A 6 16.12 30.15 44.75
N SER A 7 16.76 29.27 45.52
CA SER A 7 17.57 28.18 44.99
C SER A 7 16.76 27.19 44.15
N ASP A 8 15.56 26.81 44.59
CA ASP A 8 14.66 25.94 43.84
C ASP A 8 14.21 26.60 42.53
N TYR A 9 13.90 27.91 42.57
CA TYR A 9 13.54 28.69 41.38
C TYR A 9 14.70 28.76 40.37
N ASP A 10 15.92 29.06 40.83
CA ASP A 10 17.09 29.13 39.96
C ASP A 10 17.47 27.75 39.39
N CYS A 11 17.30 26.67 40.15
CA CYS A 11 17.47 25.30 39.69
C CYS A 11 16.51 24.96 38.54
N VAL A 12 15.21 25.24 38.72
CA VAL A 12 14.18 24.99 37.69
C VAL A 12 14.44 25.86 36.45
N LYS A 13 14.81 27.12 36.63
CA LYS A 13 15.14 28.05 35.53
C LYS A 13 16.35 27.57 34.72
N ASN A 14 17.40 27.10 35.40
CA ASN A 14 18.59 26.56 34.75
C ASN A 14 18.29 25.25 34.02
N GLN A 15 17.48 24.38 34.62
CA GLN A 15 17.03 23.13 33.99
C GLN A 15 16.21 23.40 32.73
N GLN A 16 15.28 24.36 32.76
CA GLN A 16 14.51 24.76 31.58
C GLN A 16 15.40 25.36 30.49
N ARG A 17 16.36 26.22 30.86
CA ARG A 17 17.31 26.80 29.91
C ARG A 17 18.17 25.72 29.25
N GLN A 18 18.64 24.74 30.02
CA GLN A 18 19.42 23.62 29.50
C GLN A 18 18.59 22.75 28.55
N GLN A 19 17.34 22.44 28.90
CA GLN A 19 16.44 21.69 28.02
C GLN A 19 16.16 22.43 26.71
N LEU A 20 15.95 23.75 26.76
CA LEU A 20 15.77 24.56 25.55
C LEU A 20 17.03 24.56 24.68
N GLN A 21 18.21 24.67 25.29
CA GLN A 21 19.47 24.63 24.56
C GLN A 21 19.70 23.25 23.92
N GLU A 22 19.47 22.16 24.64
CA GLU A 22 19.57 20.79 24.10
C GLU A 22 18.60 20.58 22.93
N GLN A 23 17.37 21.07 23.03
CA GLN A 23 16.38 21.00 21.94
C GLN A 23 16.81 21.83 20.73
N GLN A 24 17.33 23.04 20.95
CA GLN A 24 17.82 23.90 19.89
C GLN A 24 19.01 23.27 19.17
N GLU A 25 20.03 22.80 19.91
CA GLU A 25 21.18 22.15 19.30
C GLU A 25 20.80 20.84 18.58
N HIS A 26 19.83 20.09 19.10
CA HIS A 26 19.32 18.90 18.40
C HIS A 26 18.64 19.28 17.09
N LEU A 27 17.82 20.33 17.10
CA LEU A 27 17.16 20.85 15.91
C LEU A 27 18.18 21.34 14.88
N GLU A 28 19.18 22.12 15.31
CA GLU A 28 20.28 22.61 14.45
C GLU A 28 21.07 21.47 13.82
N ARG A 29 21.42 20.43 14.59
CA ARG A 29 22.09 19.23 14.05
C ARG A 29 21.19 18.49 13.04
N SER A 30 19.90 18.33 13.34
CA SER A 30 18.95 17.67 12.44
C SER A 30 18.73 18.47 11.14
N HIS A 31 18.70 19.79 11.22
CA HIS A 31 18.58 20.67 10.07
C HIS A 31 19.86 20.65 9.23
N SER A 32 21.04 20.75 9.87
CA SER A 32 22.33 20.69 9.18
C SER A 32 22.50 19.38 8.40
N THR A 33 22.18 18.25 9.03
CA THR A 33 22.21 16.93 8.37
C THR A 33 21.22 16.84 7.20
N ALA A 34 19.98 17.29 7.39
CA ALA A 34 18.99 17.30 6.30
C ALA A 34 19.39 18.21 5.13
N VAL A 35 19.95 19.39 5.41
CA VAL A 35 20.45 20.32 4.39
C VAL A 35 21.62 19.70 3.62
N SER A 36 22.57 19.06 4.31
CA SER A 36 23.68 18.35 3.67
C SER A 36 23.19 17.20 2.78
N GLU A 37 22.22 16.41 3.24
CA GLU A 37 21.62 15.34 2.43
C GLU A 37 20.91 15.84 1.18
N LEU A 38 20.12 16.91 1.31
CA LEU A 38 19.43 17.54 0.19
C LEU A 38 20.41 18.14 -0.81
N ASN A 39 21.46 18.81 -0.32
CA ASN A 39 22.51 19.38 -1.17
C ASN A 39 23.24 18.28 -1.95
N ASN A 40 23.55 17.17 -1.28
CA ASN A 40 24.15 15.99 -1.91
C ASN A 40 23.27 15.34 -2.98
N LYS A 41 21.95 15.31 -2.77
CA LYS A 41 20.99 14.82 -3.78
C LYS A 41 20.90 15.79 -4.96
N MET A 42 20.85 17.09 -4.70
CA MET A 42 20.80 18.12 -5.74
C MET A 42 21.99 18.03 -6.68
N LEU A 43 23.21 17.93 -6.14
CA LEU A 43 24.44 17.83 -6.93
C LEU A 43 24.48 16.55 -7.78
N ARG A 44 24.00 15.41 -7.25
CA ARG A 44 23.90 14.15 -8.01
C ARG A 44 22.89 14.23 -9.16
N LEU A 45 21.75 14.88 -8.92
CA LEU A 45 20.76 15.09 -9.98
C LEU A 45 21.29 16.05 -11.04
N GLN A 46 22.05 17.07 -10.63
CA GLN A 46 22.67 18.01 -11.56
C GLN A 46 23.72 17.33 -12.46
N SER A 47 24.60 16.47 -11.92
CA SER A 47 25.55 15.73 -12.75
C SER A 47 24.87 14.76 -13.72
N ALA A 48 23.83 14.05 -13.26
CA ALA A 48 23.06 13.16 -14.13
C ALA A 48 22.30 13.91 -15.24
N LEU A 49 21.82 15.13 -14.95
CA LEU A 49 21.19 15.99 -15.94
C LEU A 49 22.21 16.46 -16.99
N GLU A 50 23.40 16.89 -16.57
CA GLU A 50 24.50 17.29 -17.46
C GLU A 50 24.90 16.13 -18.40
N GLU A 51 25.03 14.91 -17.87
CA GLU A 51 25.32 13.69 -18.65
C GLU A 51 24.21 13.38 -19.67
N SER A 52 22.94 13.42 -19.25
CA SER A 52 21.81 13.17 -20.14
C SER A 52 21.71 14.20 -21.26
N GLN A 53 21.94 15.48 -20.96
CA GLN A 53 21.92 16.56 -21.96
C GLN A 53 23.05 16.42 -22.98
N LEU A 54 24.25 15.99 -22.56
CA LEU A 54 25.33 15.72 -23.49
C LEU A 54 24.97 14.54 -24.39
N ASN A 55 24.50 13.43 -23.81
CA ASN A 55 24.10 12.24 -24.57
C ASN A 55 23.02 12.56 -25.61
N GLU A 56 22.01 13.36 -25.24
CA GLU A 56 20.97 13.81 -26.15
C GLU A 56 21.55 14.62 -27.32
N LYS A 57 22.45 15.58 -27.04
CA LYS A 57 23.13 16.37 -28.09
C LYS A 57 23.95 15.49 -29.03
N GLN A 58 24.69 14.53 -28.48
CA GLN A 58 25.51 13.61 -29.28
C GLN A 58 24.64 12.71 -30.16
N LEU A 59 23.53 12.15 -29.63
CA LEU A 59 22.61 11.32 -30.40
C LEU A 59 21.90 12.11 -31.50
N LYS A 60 21.49 13.36 -31.23
CA LYS A 60 20.88 14.25 -32.24
C LYS A 60 21.85 14.53 -33.39
N HIS A 61 23.10 14.87 -33.07
CA HIS A 61 24.10 15.13 -34.10
C HIS A 61 24.47 13.86 -34.89
N LYS A 62 24.55 12.68 -34.24
CA LYS A 62 24.72 11.39 -34.94
C LYS A 62 23.58 11.10 -35.91
N LEU A 63 22.33 11.34 -35.52
CA LEU A 63 21.17 11.17 -36.39
C LEU A 63 21.22 12.11 -37.59
N GLU A 64 21.63 13.37 -37.38
CA GLU A 64 21.78 14.36 -38.45
C GLU A 64 22.83 13.92 -39.48
N VAL A 65 24.04 13.53 -39.03
CA VAL A 65 25.11 13.03 -39.90
C VAL A 65 24.71 11.77 -40.66
N GLN A 66 24.01 10.82 -40.00
CA GLN A 66 23.50 9.63 -40.67
C GLN A 66 22.46 9.95 -41.74
N THR A 67 21.58 10.92 -41.47
CA THR A 67 20.55 11.38 -42.42
C THR A 67 21.20 12.04 -43.64
N GLU A 68 22.20 12.90 -43.41
CA GLU A 68 22.97 13.54 -44.48
C GLU A 68 23.77 12.52 -45.30
N THR A 69 24.44 11.56 -44.65
CA THR A 69 25.18 10.50 -45.33
C THR A 69 24.27 9.65 -46.22
N LEU A 70 23.06 9.31 -45.75
CA LEU A 70 22.06 8.59 -46.55
C LEU A 70 21.59 9.40 -47.76
N ASN A 71 21.36 10.70 -47.59
CA ASN A 71 21.02 11.59 -48.71
C ASN A 71 22.16 11.65 -49.73
N ASN A 72 23.40 11.84 -49.27
CA ASN A 72 24.58 11.87 -50.15
C ASN A 72 24.73 10.55 -50.93
N LYS A 73 24.55 9.39 -50.28
CA LYS A 73 24.57 8.09 -50.96
C LYS A 73 23.42 7.92 -51.96
N MET A 74 22.25 8.49 -51.67
CA MET A 74 21.13 8.50 -52.62
C MET A 74 21.44 9.35 -53.86
N GLU A 75 22.05 10.52 -53.68
CA GLU A 75 22.50 11.41 -54.76
C GLU A 75 23.63 10.78 -55.58
N GLU A 76 24.62 10.13 -54.92
CA GLU A 76 25.69 9.37 -55.59
C GLU A 76 25.13 8.26 -56.48
N LEU A 77 24.14 7.49 -55.99
CA LEU A 77 23.48 6.43 -56.78
C LEU A 77 22.71 7.00 -57.99
N GLN A 78 22.08 8.17 -57.85
CA GLN A 78 21.42 8.85 -58.96
C GLN A 78 22.44 9.32 -60.01
N ALA A 79 23.53 9.97 -59.58
CA ALA A 79 24.59 10.44 -60.46
C ALA A 79 25.29 9.30 -61.21
N LEU A 80 25.57 8.18 -60.55
CA LEU A 80 26.15 6.97 -61.16
C LEU A 80 25.23 6.39 -62.24
N ASN A 81 23.92 6.35 -61.98
CA ASN A 81 22.91 5.87 -62.91
C ASN A 81 22.83 6.75 -64.17
N GLU A 82 22.91 8.08 -64.02
CA GLU A 82 22.99 9.03 -65.14
C GLU A 82 24.28 8.88 -65.95
N HIS A 83 25.42 8.70 -65.28
CA HIS A 83 26.72 8.50 -65.91
C HIS A 83 26.82 7.18 -66.70
N THR A 84 26.20 6.11 -66.21
CA THR A 84 26.16 4.81 -66.91
C THR A 84 25.36 4.90 -68.21
N GLN A 85 24.42 5.84 -68.33
CA GLN A 85 23.69 6.14 -69.57
C GLN A 85 24.48 7.01 -70.54
N SER A 86 25.63 7.56 -70.12
CA SER A 86 26.55 8.34 -70.96
C SER A 86 27.75 7.49 -71.42
N SER A 87 28.22 7.67 -72.66
CA SER A 87 29.33 6.88 -73.22
C SER A 87 30.68 7.32 -72.62
N MET A 88 31.03 6.79 -71.45
CA MET A 88 32.27 7.12 -70.74
C MET A 88 33.48 6.27 -71.19
N THR A 89 34.69 6.86 -71.18
CA THR A 89 35.94 6.16 -71.49
C THR A 89 36.51 5.41 -70.29
N SER A 90 37.31 4.35 -70.53
CA SER A 90 37.86 3.49 -69.47
C SER A 90 38.73 4.24 -68.44
N GLU A 91 39.56 5.18 -68.89
CA GLU A 91 40.42 5.99 -68.00
C GLU A 91 39.58 6.92 -67.11
N MET A 92 38.51 7.48 -67.66
CA MET A 92 37.58 8.34 -66.91
C MET A 92 36.81 7.54 -65.85
N MET A 93 36.45 6.29 -66.15
CA MET A 93 35.79 5.39 -65.19
C MET A 93 36.73 4.96 -64.06
N GLU A 94 38.01 4.72 -64.35
CA GLU A 94 39.03 4.40 -63.34
C GLU A 94 39.28 5.59 -62.39
N VAL A 95 39.37 6.81 -62.93
CA VAL A 95 39.49 8.03 -62.11
C VAL A 95 38.25 8.22 -61.23
N GLN A 96 37.05 7.99 -61.77
CA GLN A 96 35.81 8.12 -61.00
C GLN A 96 35.68 7.09 -59.87
N MET A 97 36.11 5.83 -60.10
CA MET A 97 36.22 4.83 -59.03
C MET A 97 37.18 5.28 -57.92
N LYS A 98 38.35 5.82 -58.29
CA LYS A 98 39.34 6.32 -57.33
C LYS A 98 38.85 7.51 -56.52
N ILE A 99 38.08 8.40 -57.15
CA ILE A 99 37.41 9.53 -56.47
C ILE A 99 36.42 8.98 -55.43
N MET A 100 35.56 8.03 -55.82
CA MET A 100 34.58 7.41 -54.92
C MET A 100 35.25 6.66 -53.75
N GLU A 101 36.35 5.94 -54.01
CA GLU A 101 37.15 5.28 -52.95
C GLU A 101 37.73 6.29 -51.95
N LEU A 102 38.31 7.39 -52.44
CA LEU A 102 38.86 8.45 -51.60
C LEU A 102 37.76 9.18 -50.81
N GLU A 103 36.60 9.41 -51.41
CA GLU A 103 35.42 9.98 -50.74
C GLU A 103 34.90 9.08 -49.63
N ASN A 104 34.82 7.77 -49.86
CA ASN A 104 34.47 6.80 -48.81
C ASN A 104 35.48 6.83 -47.66
N VAL A 105 36.78 6.78 -47.95
CA VAL A 105 37.82 6.84 -46.91
C VAL A 105 37.76 8.16 -46.14
N LYS A 106 37.46 9.29 -46.81
CA LYS A 106 37.28 10.59 -46.16
C LYS A 106 36.11 10.55 -45.17
N VAL A 107 34.96 10.03 -45.58
CA VAL A 107 33.77 9.91 -44.71
C VAL A 107 34.04 8.99 -43.52
N GLU A 108 34.74 7.86 -43.73
CA GLU A 108 35.14 6.95 -42.64
C GLU A 108 36.05 7.64 -41.61
N LEU A 109 37.02 8.43 -42.07
CA LEU A 109 37.92 9.19 -41.19
C LEU A 109 37.19 10.30 -40.44
N GLU A 110 36.27 11.01 -41.09
CA GLU A 110 35.43 12.04 -40.46
C GLU A 110 34.54 11.43 -39.36
N GLN A 111 33.94 10.27 -39.61
CA GLN A 111 33.17 9.53 -38.62
C GLN A 111 34.03 9.07 -37.44
N ALA A 112 35.23 8.55 -37.69
CA ALA A 112 36.15 8.12 -36.63
C ALA A 112 36.65 9.29 -35.76
N LEU A 113 36.90 10.45 -36.39
CA LEU A 113 37.27 11.68 -35.68
C LEU A 113 36.12 12.14 -34.77
N GLN A 114 34.89 12.14 -35.28
CA GLN A 114 33.70 12.54 -34.54
C GLN A 114 33.41 11.59 -33.36
N ASP A 115 33.55 10.28 -33.55
CA ASP A 115 33.41 9.31 -32.46
C ASP A 115 34.48 9.48 -31.38
N SER A 116 35.70 9.85 -31.77
CA SER A 116 36.77 10.18 -30.82
C SER A 116 36.44 11.44 -30.00
N GLN A 117 35.93 12.49 -30.64
CA GLN A 117 35.52 13.73 -29.98
C GLN A 117 34.36 13.52 -28.99
N TYR A 118 33.37 12.70 -29.34
CA TYR A 118 32.29 12.37 -28.41
C TYR A 118 32.80 11.63 -27.17
N ARG A 119 33.76 10.71 -27.37
CA ARG A 119 34.39 9.97 -26.29
C ARG A 119 35.19 10.91 -25.38
N GLU A 120 35.90 11.87 -25.96
CA GLU A 120 36.63 12.91 -25.23
C GLU A 120 35.68 13.76 -24.37
N GLN A 121 34.59 14.27 -24.93
CA GLN A 121 33.58 15.05 -24.19
C GLN A 121 32.97 14.27 -23.02
N GLN A 122 32.70 12.96 -23.20
CA GLN A 122 32.21 12.10 -22.13
C GLN A 122 33.25 11.94 -21.01
N LEU A 123 34.53 11.77 -21.39
CA LEU A 123 35.62 11.69 -20.43
C LEU A 123 35.82 13.01 -19.68
N GLU A 124 35.71 14.16 -20.35
CA GLU A 124 35.80 15.47 -19.70
C GLU A 124 34.68 15.70 -18.68
N LEU A 125 33.43 15.38 -19.03
CA LEU A 125 32.32 15.48 -18.08
C LEU A 125 32.53 14.57 -16.86
N THR A 126 32.89 13.31 -17.09
CA THR A 126 33.12 12.36 -15.98
C THR A 126 34.30 12.80 -15.12
N ASN A 127 35.39 13.30 -15.71
CA ASN A 127 36.53 13.82 -14.97
C ASN A 127 36.14 15.05 -14.13
N SER A 128 35.37 15.99 -14.69
CA SER A 128 34.86 17.15 -13.94
C SER A 128 33.94 16.75 -12.77
N SER A 129 33.13 15.70 -12.95
CA SER A 129 32.25 15.17 -11.90
C SER A 129 33.04 14.49 -10.79
N LEU A 130 34.05 13.69 -11.16
CA LEU A 130 34.96 13.03 -10.23
C LEU A 130 35.80 14.06 -9.45
N GLN A 131 36.29 15.10 -10.11
CA GLN A 131 37.04 16.18 -9.46
C GLN A 131 36.19 16.90 -8.41
N ARG A 132 34.95 17.30 -8.75
CA ARG A 132 33.99 17.86 -7.78
C ARG A 132 33.66 16.89 -6.64
N HIS A 133 33.68 15.58 -6.89
CA HIS A 133 33.46 14.59 -5.84
C HIS A 133 34.66 14.48 -4.90
N LEU A 134 35.88 14.49 -5.45
CA LEU A 134 37.11 14.49 -4.67
C LEU A 134 37.19 15.72 -3.77
N GLU A 135 36.94 16.91 -4.29
CA GLU A 135 36.92 18.17 -3.53
C GLU A 135 35.98 18.10 -2.32
N ARG A 136 34.75 17.59 -2.51
CA ARG A 136 33.80 17.40 -1.40
C ARG A 136 34.28 16.40 -0.36
N ILE A 137 34.80 15.25 -0.77
CA ILE A 137 35.33 14.25 0.17
C ILE A 137 36.50 14.84 0.96
N THR A 138 37.34 15.66 0.33
CA THR A 138 38.45 16.33 1.02
C THR A 138 37.95 17.34 2.04
N GLU A 139 36.93 18.15 1.70
CA GLU A 139 36.31 19.09 2.65
C GLU A 139 35.68 18.36 3.85
N GLU A 140 34.89 17.31 3.60
CA GLU A 140 34.29 16.49 4.67
C GLU A 140 35.36 15.84 5.57
N LYS A 141 36.48 15.40 4.99
CA LYS A 141 37.62 14.86 5.74
C LYS A 141 38.24 15.92 6.64
N GLU A 142 38.48 17.13 6.12
CA GLU A 142 39.03 18.24 6.90
C GLU A 142 38.08 18.68 8.02
N GLU A 143 36.77 18.70 7.80
CA GLU A 143 35.78 18.97 8.83
C GLU A 143 35.82 17.94 9.95
N ARG A 144 35.85 16.65 9.61
CA ARG A 144 35.99 15.58 10.61
C ARG A 144 37.30 15.64 11.38
N GLU A 145 38.40 16.05 10.73
CA GLU A 145 39.67 16.27 11.41
C GLU A 145 39.59 17.45 12.39
N LYS A 146 38.94 18.55 12.02
CA LYS A 146 38.69 19.70 12.91
C LYS A 146 37.84 19.27 14.13
N GLU A 147 36.79 18.49 13.90
CA GLU A 147 35.97 17.93 14.98
C GLU A 147 36.81 17.03 15.90
N ALA A 148 37.60 16.11 15.34
CA ALA A 148 38.47 15.23 16.12
C ALA A 148 39.46 16.02 17.00
N VAL A 149 40.11 17.03 16.43
CA VAL A 149 41.02 17.92 17.18
C VAL A 149 40.26 18.64 18.30
N SER A 150 39.03 19.11 18.05
CA SER A 150 38.21 19.75 19.08
C SER A 150 37.87 18.80 20.24
N TRP A 151 37.54 17.53 19.94
CA TRP A 151 37.28 16.50 20.94
C TRP A 151 38.53 16.13 21.74
N PHE A 152 39.69 16.00 21.09
CA PHE A 152 40.96 15.78 21.79
C PHE A 152 41.32 16.94 22.73
N ASN A 153 41.11 18.18 22.28
CA ASN A 153 41.35 19.36 23.12
C ASN A 153 40.40 19.42 24.32
N ALA A 154 39.11 19.09 24.13
CA ALA A 154 38.15 19.02 25.23
C ALA A 154 38.50 17.91 26.22
N LEU A 155 38.96 16.76 25.72
CA LEU A 155 39.41 15.65 26.55
C LEU A 155 40.65 16.00 27.37
N GLU A 156 41.65 16.65 26.78
CA GLU A 156 42.86 17.04 27.51
C GLU A 156 42.54 18.07 28.60
N LYS A 157 41.68 19.06 28.31
CA LYS A 157 41.16 19.99 29.34
C LYS A 157 40.43 19.28 30.47
N SER A 158 39.62 18.26 30.16
CA SER A 158 38.95 17.45 31.18
C SER A 158 39.94 16.64 32.02
N ARG A 159 41.01 16.11 31.41
CA ARG A 159 42.08 15.41 32.13
C ARG A 159 42.87 16.36 33.04
N GLU A 160 43.20 17.55 32.57
CA GLU A 160 43.83 18.61 33.39
C GLU A 160 42.95 18.95 34.60
N ALA A 161 41.67 19.25 34.40
CA ALA A 161 40.74 19.50 35.49
C ALA A 161 40.62 18.31 36.46
N ASN A 162 40.67 17.07 35.97
CA ASN A 162 40.65 15.88 36.82
C ASN A 162 41.93 15.76 37.66
N ARG A 163 43.11 16.03 37.08
CA ARG A 163 44.38 16.09 37.82
C ARG A 163 44.33 17.16 38.91
N ASP A 164 43.80 18.35 38.60
CA ASP A 164 43.64 19.43 39.58
C ASP A 164 42.70 19.02 40.73
N LEU A 165 41.57 18.38 40.42
CA LEU A 165 40.65 17.86 41.43
C LEU A 165 41.27 16.74 42.27
N GLN A 166 42.11 15.88 41.68
CA GLN A 166 42.85 14.85 42.43
C GLN A 166 43.86 15.48 43.39
N ILE A 167 44.54 16.55 42.99
CA ILE A 167 45.44 17.31 43.85
C ILE A 167 44.65 17.93 45.01
N GLN A 168 43.49 18.55 44.74
CA GLN A 168 42.61 19.10 45.77
C GLN A 168 42.11 18.01 46.73
N LEU A 169 41.70 16.85 46.22
CA LEU A 169 41.28 15.72 47.04
C LEU A 169 42.42 15.20 47.92
N ALA A 170 43.64 15.10 47.39
CA ALA A 170 44.80 14.70 48.16
C ALA A 170 45.12 15.68 49.30
N GLN A 171 44.99 16.99 49.03
CA GLN A 171 45.13 18.03 50.06
C GLN A 171 44.07 17.89 51.16
N VAL A 172 42.79 17.75 50.79
CA VAL A 172 41.69 17.58 51.75
C VAL A 172 41.82 16.29 52.55
N LEU A 173 42.26 15.19 51.92
CA LEU A 173 42.51 13.93 52.63
C LEU A 173 43.68 14.03 53.60
N GLN A 174 44.72 14.78 53.26
CA GLN A 174 45.84 15.06 54.15
C GLN A 174 45.40 15.93 55.34
N GLU A 175 44.57 16.95 55.12
CA GLU A 175 43.95 17.77 56.17
C GLU A 175 42.98 16.95 57.05
N ALA A 176 42.21 16.02 56.46
CA ALA A 176 41.31 15.13 57.20
C ALA A 176 42.03 14.04 58.00
N GLN A 177 43.31 13.75 57.68
CA GLN A 177 44.17 12.86 58.47
C GLN A 177 44.73 13.53 59.73
N ASP A 178 44.51 14.83 59.94
CA ASP A 178 44.85 15.47 61.21
C ASP A 178 44.13 14.76 62.37
N PRO A 179 44.86 14.20 63.34
CA PRO A 179 44.31 13.32 64.37
C PRO A 179 43.34 13.99 65.35
N ASN A 180 43.13 15.32 65.25
CA ASN A 180 42.22 16.09 66.09
C ASN A 180 40.78 16.27 65.52
N SER A 181 40.46 15.79 64.31
CA SER A 181 39.10 15.96 63.74
C SER A 181 38.25 14.68 63.71
N ARG A 182 38.78 13.56 64.23
CA ARG A 182 38.22 12.22 64.00
C ARG A 182 37.03 11.89 64.91
N GLY A 183 35.83 11.95 64.35
CA GLY A 183 34.65 11.29 64.89
C GLY A 183 34.00 10.41 63.84
N ASN A 184 33.71 9.16 64.18
CA ASN A 184 32.66 8.36 63.54
C ASN A 184 31.40 9.23 63.48
N SER A 185 31.18 9.83 62.32
CA SER A 185 30.16 10.83 62.14
C SER A 185 28.89 10.12 61.68
N LEU A 186 27.76 10.38 62.33
CA LEU A 186 26.42 9.95 61.90
C LEU A 186 26.17 10.20 60.39
N PHE A 187 26.86 11.19 59.83
CA PHE A 187 26.83 11.49 58.40
C PHE A 187 27.43 10.40 57.51
N ALA A 188 28.45 9.66 57.98
CA ALA A 188 28.99 8.52 57.24
C ALA A 188 27.98 7.37 57.15
N GLU A 189 27.30 7.04 58.26
CA GLU A 189 26.23 6.02 58.25
C GLU A 189 25.01 6.46 57.41
N LEU A 190 24.69 7.76 57.40
CA LEU A 190 23.64 8.31 56.55
C LEU A 190 24.04 8.25 55.06
N GLU A 191 25.30 8.52 54.74
CA GLU A 191 25.79 8.44 53.36
C GLU A 191 25.85 6.99 52.87
N ASP A 192 26.23 6.03 53.72
CA ASP A 192 26.16 4.60 53.40
C ASP A 192 24.72 4.15 53.14
N LYS A 193 23.76 4.57 53.99
CA LYS A 193 22.33 4.29 53.77
C LYS A 193 21.78 4.94 52.51
N ARG A 194 22.22 6.16 52.19
CA ARG A 194 21.86 6.84 50.95
C ARG A 194 22.37 6.06 49.74
N ALA A 195 23.63 5.64 49.76
CA ALA A 195 24.25 4.87 48.69
C ALA A 195 23.61 3.49 48.50
N GLU A 196 23.15 2.83 49.57
CA GLU A 196 22.36 1.60 49.48
C GLU A 196 20.99 1.84 48.83
N MET A 197 20.26 2.88 49.25
CA MET A 197 18.96 3.24 48.67
C MET A 197 19.08 3.62 47.19
N GLU A 198 20.13 4.35 46.81
CA GLU A 198 20.42 4.69 45.42
C GLU A 198 20.72 3.44 44.58
N ARG A 199 21.48 2.49 45.13
CA ARG A 199 21.71 1.19 44.47
C ARG A 199 20.42 0.40 44.26
N GLN A 200 19.53 0.37 45.25
CA GLN A 200 18.22 -0.27 45.12
C GLN A 200 17.35 0.42 44.06
N LEU A 201 17.32 1.76 44.05
CA LEU A 201 16.59 2.56 43.06
C LEU A 201 17.09 2.28 41.64
N ILE A 202 18.41 2.23 41.45
CA ILE A 202 19.03 1.93 40.16
C ILE A 202 18.66 0.52 39.72
N SER A 203 18.75 -0.48 40.61
CA SER A 203 18.37 -1.86 40.31
C SER A 203 16.91 -1.95 39.84
N MET A 204 15.99 -1.32 40.57
CA MET A 204 14.57 -1.32 40.21
C MET A 204 14.29 -0.57 38.91
N LYS A 205 15.03 0.51 38.62
CA LYS A 205 14.95 1.24 37.35
C LYS A 205 15.42 0.40 36.17
N VAL A 206 16.50 -0.35 36.32
CA VAL A 206 17.00 -1.28 35.28
C VAL A 206 15.99 -2.40 35.03
N GLN A 207 15.41 -2.99 36.08
CA GLN A 207 14.35 -4.00 35.95
C GLN A 207 13.11 -3.45 35.26
N TYR A 208 12.67 -2.24 35.60
CA TYR A 208 11.54 -1.60 34.93
C TYR A 208 11.83 -1.38 33.43
N GLN A 209 13.02 -0.89 33.09
CA GLN A 209 13.42 -0.68 31.70
C GLN A 209 13.50 -1.99 30.90
N SER A 210 14.02 -3.07 31.50
CA SER A 210 14.05 -4.37 30.83
C SER A 210 12.64 -4.91 30.58
N LEU A 211 11.76 -4.80 31.57
CA LEU A 211 10.36 -5.20 31.44
C LEU A 211 9.62 -4.37 30.40
N GLN A 212 9.87 -3.05 30.35
CA GLN A 212 9.32 -2.16 29.33
C GLN A 212 9.75 -2.56 27.92
N LYS A 213 11.04 -2.90 27.72
CA LYS A 213 11.56 -3.39 26.44
C LYS A 213 10.93 -4.73 26.04
N GLN A 214 10.76 -5.64 26.99
CA GLN A 214 10.12 -6.94 26.75
C GLN A 214 8.64 -6.76 26.35
N HIS A 215 7.90 -5.88 27.03
CA HIS A 215 6.52 -5.57 26.68
C HIS A 215 6.41 -4.95 25.28
N ALA A 216 7.28 -3.99 24.94
CA ALA A 216 7.31 -3.40 23.60
C ALA A 216 7.59 -4.45 22.51
N PHE A 217 8.53 -5.36 22.76
CA PHE A 217 8.85 -6.46 21.85
C PHE A 217 7.65 -7.40 21.67
N SER A 218 7.01 -7.83 22.77
CA SER A 218 5.82 -8.69 22.71
C SER A 218 4.67 -8.02 21.95
N LYS A 219 4.45 -6.72 22.17
CA LYS A 219 3.46 -5.91 21.45
C LYS A 219 3.74 -5.88 19.94
N GLN A 220 5.00 -5.72 19.53
CA GLN A 220 5.38 -5.76 18.12
C GLN A 220 5.17 -7.15 17.49
N GLN A 221 5.49 -8.23 18.21
CA GLN A 221 5.24 -9.60 17.73
C GLN A 221 3.74 -9.84 17.50
N LEU A 222 2.89 -9.39 18.43
CA LEU A 222 1.44 -9.48 18.28
C LEU A 222 0.94 -8.73 17.04
N GLN A 223 1.45 -7.53 16.77
CA GLN A 223 1.11 -6.76 15.57
C GLN A 223 1.50 -7.49 14.28
N ARG A 224 2.69 -8.11 14.23
CA ARG A 224 3.12 -8.94 13.09
C ARG A 224 2.18 -10.11 12.86
N MET A 225 1.79 -10.83 13.92
CA MET A 225 0.83 -11.93 13.82
C MET A 225 -0.55 -11.44 13.33
N LYS A 226 -1.06 -10.32 13.85
CA LYS A 226 -2.32 -9.71 13.37
C LYS A 226 -2.26 -9.40 11.87
N PHE A 227 -1.14 -8.85 11.38
CA PHE A 227 -0.95 -8.57 9.96
C PHE A 227 -0.92 -9.83 9.10
N GLN A 228 -0.25 -10.89 9.56
CA GLN A 228 -0.23 -12.18 8.88
C GLN A 228 -1.64 -12.79 8.79
N ILE A 229 -2.44 -12.72 9.86
CA ILE A 229 -3.83 -13.20 9.88
C ILE A 229 -4.68 -12.39 8.89
N ALA A 230 -4.57 -11.06 8.89
CA ALA A 230 -5.30 -10.21 7.96
C ALA A 230 -4.95 -10.53 6.50
N THR A 231 -3.67 -10.80 6.21
CA THR A 231 -3.20 -11.20 4.88
C THR A 231 -3.76 -12.58 4.49
N LEU A 232 -3.75 -13.55 5.40
CA LEU A 232 -4.32 -14.87 5.15
C LEU A 232 -5.84 -14.81 4.91
N MET A 233 -6.57 -14.00 5.67
CA MET A 233 -8.01 -13.77 5.44
C MET A 233 -8.27 -13.15 4.06
N GLN A 234 -7.43 -12.20 3.62
CA GLN A 234 -7.53 -11.62 2.27
C GLN A 234 -7.23 -12.66 1.18
N LEU A 235 -6.21 -13.50 1.35
CA LEU A 235 -5.90 -14.58 0.40
C LEU A 235 -6.97 -15.68 0.38
N GLN A 236 -7.67 -15.92 1.49
CA GLN A 236 -8.83 -16.82 1.51
C GLN A 236 -10.03 -16.23 0.79
N SER A 237 -10.21 -14.90 0.80
CA SER A 237 -11.28 -14.24 0.05
C SER A 237 -11.11 -14.30 -1.48
N SER A 238 -9.91 -14.58 -1.98
CA SER A 238 -9.63 -14.74 -3.42
C SER A 238 -9.69 -16.18 -3.92
N ARG A 239 -9.75 -17.19 -3.03
CA ARG A 239 -10.03 -18.57 -3.42
C ARG A 239 -11.55 -18.73 -3.62
N ALA A 240 -11.96 -19.33 -4.74
CA ALA A 240 -13.35 -19.69 -4.97
C ALA A 240 -13.85 -20.54 -3.79
N ASP A 241 -15.06 -20.23 -3.31
CA ASP A 241 -15.62 -20.87 -2.12
C ASP A 241 -15.72 -22.39 -2.35
N PRO A 242 -15.08 -23.23 -1.52
CA PRO A 242 -15.16 -24.68 -1.65
C PRO A 242 -16.61 -25.18 -1.68
N ALA A 243 -17.54 -24.51 -1.00
CA ALA A 243 -18.96 -24.87 -1.04
C ALA A 243 -19.61 -24.61 -2.42
N GLN A 244 -19.15 -23.59 -3.15
CA GLN A 244 -19.62 -23.29 -4.51
C GLN A 244 -19.09 -24.31 -5.52
N LEU A 245 -17.84 -24.73 -5.37
CA LEU A 245 -17.24 -25.78 -6.21
C LEU A 245 -17.95 -27.13 -5.99
N GLU A 246 -18.24 -27.49 -4.74
CA GLU A 246 -18.93 -28.73 -4.39
C GLU A 246 -20.37 -28.74 -4.93
N ARG A 247 -21.09 -27.61 -4.87
CA ARG A 247 -22.42 -27.46 -5.48
C ARG A 247 -22.39 -27.57 -7.00
N LEU A 248 -21.44 -26.91 -7.67
CA LEU A 248 -21.28 -27.02 -9.13
C LEU A 248 -20.94 -28.46 -9.56
N GLN A 249 -20.12 -29.15 -8.78
CA GLN A 249 -19.79 -30.55 -9.00
C GLN A 249 -21.01 -31.46 -8.82
N SER A 250 -21.85 -31.20 -7.81
CA SER A 250 -23.11 -31.91 -7.61
C SER A 250 -24.09 -31.68 -8.78
N MET A 251 -24.30 -30.44 -9.21
CA MET A 251 -25.15 -30.14 -10.38
C MET A 251 -24.64 -30.78 -11.68
N LEU A 252 -23.31 -30.80 -11.89
CA LEU A 252 -22.72 -31.50 -13.04
C LEU A 252 -22.99 -33.01 -12.98
N SER A 253 -22.87 -33.62 -11.79
CA SER A 253 -23.16 -35.04 -11.61
C SER A 253 -24.63 -35.38 -11.87
N GLU A 254 -25.55 -34.53 -11.42
CA GLU A 254 -26.99 -34.69 -11.65
C GLU A 254 -27.32 -34.57 -13.14
N LYS A 255 -26.82 -33.52 -13.82
CA LYS A 255 -27.03 -33.32 -15.26
C LYS A 255 -26.43 -34.45 -16.10
N ASN A 256 -25.27 -34.97 -15.72
CA ASN A 256 -24.68 -36.13 -16.38
C ASN A 256 -25.52 -37.40 -16.18
N GLY A 257 -26.11 -37.59 -15.00
CA GLY A 257 -27.08 -38.66 -14.73
C GLY A 257 -28.34 -38.54 -15.59
N GLU A 258 -28.87 -37.33 -15.74
CA GLU A 258 -30.00 -37.05 -16.64
C GLU A 258 -29.66 -37.40 -18.10
N ILE A 259 -28.49 -37.00 -18.59
CA ILE A 259 -28.01 -37.32 -19.94
C ILE A 259 -27.93 -38.84 -20.14
N GLN A 260 -27.34 -39.58 -19.19
CA GLN A 260 -27.29 -41.04 -19.25
C GLN A 260 -28.68 -41.67 -19.30
N SER A 261 -29.62 -41.15 -18.50
CA SER A 261 -30.99 -41.64 -18.50
C SER A 261 -31.70 -41.39 -19.83
N LEU A 262 -31.48 -40.24 -20.46
CA LEU A 262 -32.02 -39.87 -21.76
C LEU A 262 -31.40 -40.70 -22.88
N MET A 263 -30.09 -40.92 -22.86
CA MET A 263 -29.42 -41.84 -23.78
C MET A 263 -30.01 -43.24 -23.70
N THR A 264 -30.27 -43.74 -22.48
CA THR A 264 -30.86 -45.07 -22.29
C THR A 264 -32.29 -45.13 -22.83
N LYS A 265 -33.08 -44.05 -22.66
CA LYS A 265 -34.43 -43.95 -23.22
C LYS A 265 -34.42 -43.88 -24.75
N LEU A 266 -33.52 -43.10 -25.34
CA LEU A 266 -33.32 -43.03 -26.80
C LEU A 266 -33.01 -44.41 -27.38
N GLN A 267 -32.07 -45.15 -26.79
CA GLN A 267 -31.75 -46.52 -27.23
C GLN A 267 -32.94 -47.48 -27.16
N ARG A 268 -33.81 -47.35 -26.15
CA ARG A 268 -35.04 -48.16 -26.07
C ARG A 268 -36.05 -47.76 -27.15
N LEU A 269 -36.22 -46.47 -27.40
CA LEU A 269 -37.10 -45.97 -28.45
C LEU A 269 -36.61 -46.39 -29.83
N GLU A 270 -35.32 -46.32 -30.11
CA GLU A 270 -34.71 -46.83 -31.35
C GLU A 270 -34.96 -48.34 -31.54
N LYS A 271 -34.89 -49.14 -30.47
CA LYS A 271 -35.24 -50.58 -30.52
C LYS A 271 -36.71 -50.81 -30.82
N VAL A 272 -37.60 -50.05 -30.20
CA VAL A 272 -39.05 -50.15 -30.44
C VAL A 272 -39.38 -49.69 -31.88
N GLU A 273 -38.73 -48.65 -32.37
CA GLU A 273 -38.86 -48.19 -33.76
C GLU A 273 -38.39 -49.26 -34.76
N MET A 274 -37.26 -49.94 -34.50
CA MET A 274 -36.82 -51.08 -35.31
C MET A 274 -37.85 -52.22 -35.33
N MET A 275 -38.53 -52.49 -34.21
CA MET A 275 -39.57 -53.53 -34.14
C MET A 275 -40.89 -53.13 -34.83
N LEU A 276 -41.24 -51.84 -34.86
CA LEU A 276 -42.41 -51.33 -35.58
C LEU A 276 -42.17 -51.27 -37.09
N LYS A 277 -40.94 -50.95 -37.53
CA LYS A 277 -40.56 -50.98 -38.96
C LYS A 277 -40.48 -52.40 -39.54
N SER A 278 -40.41 -53.44 -38.71
CA SER A 278 -40.38 -54.83 -39.17
C SER A 278 -41.76 -55.49 -39.29
N GLN A 279 -42.86 -54.76 -39.06
CA GLN A 279 -44.23 -55.27 -39.18
C GLN A 279 -44.85 -54.92 -40.56
N PRO A 280 -45.29 -55.91 -41.38
CA PRO A 280 -45.89 -55.63 -42.68
C PRO A 280 -47.34 -55.13 -42.55
N ALA A 281 -47.72 -54.24 -43.49
CA ALA A 281 -49.00 -53.54 -43.51
C ALA A 281 -50.19 -54.41 -43.99
N ASN A 282 -51.34 -54.18 -43.32
CA ASN A 282 -52.73 -54.54 -43.66
C ASN A 282 -53.16 -56.01 -43.47
N PRO A 283 -54.43 -56.26 -43.05
CA PRO A 283 -55.66 -56.09 -43.86
C PRO A 283 -56.80 -55.39 -43.06
N ALA A 284 -58.04 -55.08 -43.48
CA ALA A 284 -58.85 -54.95 -44.70
C ALA A 284 -60.24 -54.43 -44.20
N PRO A 285 -61.13 -53.85 -45.05
CA PRO A 285 -62.38 -53.23 -44.59
C PRO A 285 -63.56 -54.23 -44.59
N ALA A 286 -64.53 -54.03 -43.71
CA ALA A 286 -65.83 -54.71 -43.77
C ALA A 286 -66.98 -53.72 -43.55
N GLU A 287 -67.99 -53.86 -44.42
CA GLU A 287 -69.13 -52.98 -44.64
C GLU A 287 -70.30 -53.20 -43.67
N SER A 288 -71.18 -52.18 -43.64
CA SER A 288 -72.63 -52.19 -43.36
C SER A 288 -73.11 -52.34 -41.90
N CYS A 289 -73.88 -51.37 -41.38
CA CYS A 289 -75.35 -51.28 -41.44
C CYS A 289 -75.88 -50.22 -40.44
N ASP A 290 -77.05 -49.63 -40.74
CA ASP A 290 -77.91 -48.78 -39.89
C ASP A 290 -77.57 -47.30 -39.64
N ARG A 291 -77.85 -46.54 -40.70
CA ARG A 291 -77.68 -45.10 -40.91
C ARG A 291 -78.54 -44.15 -40.05
N GLN A 292 -79.25 -44.61 -39.02
CA GLN A 292 -80.14 -43.72 -38.24
C GLN A 292 -79.88 -43.70 -36.73
N ASP A 293 -79.22 -44.71 -36.17
CA ASP A 293 -78.67 -44.66 -34.80
C ASP A 293 -77.15 -44.36 -34.80
N GLU A 294 -76.51 -44.53 -35.97
CA GLU A 294 -75.16 -44.02 -36.22
C GLU A 294 -75.06 -42.54 -35.88
N THR A 295 -76.05 -41.69 -36.20
CA THR A 295 -75.87 -40.24 -36.03
C THR A 295 -75.84 -39.83 -34.56
N TYR A 296 -76.72 -40.34 -33.70
CA TYR A 296 -76.72 -40.01 -32.26
C TYR A 296 -75.50 -40.58 -31.55
N TYR A 297 -75.14 -41.85 -31.84
CA TYR A 297 -73.95 -42.48 -31.28
C TYR A 297 -72.66 -41.81 -31.78
N THR A 298 -72.62 -41.44 -33.07
CA THR A 298 -71.51 -40.68 -33.66
C THR A 298 -71.43 -39.27 -33.09
N ASP A 299 -72.54 -38.56 -32.90
CA ASP A 299 -72.59 -37.22 -32.28
C ASP A 299 -72.14 -37.26 -30.82
N LEU A 300 -72.55 -38.29 -30.05
CA LEU A 300 -72.10 -38.49 -28.67
C LEU A 300 -70.60 -38.81 -28.60
N LEU A 301 -70.11 -39.67 -29.49
CA LEU A 301 -68.68 -39.96 -29.61
C LEU A 301 -67.89 -38.73 -30.06
N GLN A 302 -68.42 -37.94 -30.99
CA GLN A 302 -67.82 -36.71 -31.48
C GLN A 302 -67.82 -35.63 -30.38
N MET A 303 -68.87 -35.53 -29.57
CA MET A 303 -68.92 -34.65 -28.40
C MET A 303 -67.91 -35.10 -27.32
N LYS A 304 -67.82 -36.40 -27.04
CA LYS A 304 -66.82 -36.95 -26.11
C LYS A 304 -65.40 -36.69 -26.63
N LEU A 305 -65.14 -36.92 -27.91
CA LEU A 305 -63.86 -36.64 -28.55
C LEU A 305 -63.52 -35.15 -28.46
N ASN A 306 -64.46 -34.28 -28.82
CA ASN A 306 -64.29 -32.82 -28.71
C ASN A 306 -64.05 -32.37 -27.26
N ASN A 307 -64.71 -32.96 -26.27
CA ASN A 307 -64.44 -32.68 -24.86
C ASN A 307 -63.05 -33.16 -24.44
N THR A 308 -62.64 -34.37 -24.83
CA THR A 308 -61.29 -34.87 -24.54
C THR A 308 -60.19 -34.05 -25.22
N VAL A 309 -60.43 -33.53 -26.44
CA VAL A 309 -59.52 -32.63 -27.13
C VAL A 309 -59.42 -31.30 -26.38
N LYS A 310 -60.55 -30.71 -25.98
CA LYS A 310 -60.57 -29.46 -25.19
C LYS A 310 -59.88 -29.62 -23.83
N ASP A 311 -60.06 -30.76 -23.16
CA ASP A 311 -59.40 -31.02 -21.88
C ASP A 311 -57.90 -31.27 -22.07
N ALA A 312 -57.49 -31.92 -23.17
CA ALA A 312 -56.09 -32.06 -23.55
C ALA A 312 -55.44 -30.70 -23.86
N GLU A 313 -56.14 -29.80 -24.56
CA GLU A 313 -55.71 -28.42 -24.81
C GLU A 313 -55.55 -27.64 -23.49
N ARG A 314 -56.55 -27.69 -22.59
CA ARG A 314 -56.49 -27.04 -21.27
C ARG A 314 -55.33 -27.54 -20.42
N LEU A 315 -55.12 -28.85 -20.35
CA LEU A 315 -53.99 -29.44 -19.63
C LEU A 315 -52.65 -29.07 -20.28
N GLY A 316 -52.62 -28.94 -21.62
CA GLY A 316 -51.46 -28.43 -22.35
C GLY A 316 -51.11 -27.00 -21.97
N ASP A 317 -52.11 -26.11 -21.92
CA ASP A 317 -51.96 -24.71 -21.51
C ASP A 317 -51.50 -24.60 -20.05
N GLU A 318 -52.10 -25.35 -19.13
CA GLU A 318 -51.73 -25.37 -17.71
C GLU A 318 -50.30 -25.89 -17.50
N LEU A 319 -49.90 -26.95 -18.22
CA LEU A 319 -48.54 -27.46 -18.19
C LEU A 319 -47.53 -26.44 -18.74
N SER A 320 -47.90 -25.71 -19.80
CA SER A 320 -47.05 -24.66 -20.37
C SER A 320 -46.85 -23.50 -19.38
N LEU A 321 -47.92 -23.08 -18.70
CA LEU A 321 -47.89 -22.04 -17.68
C LEU A 321 -47.04 -22.47 -16.48
N GLN A 322 -47.19 -23.72 -16.02
CA GLN A 322 -46.41 -24.25 -14.92
C GLN A 322 -44.91 -24.33 -15.26
N ARG A 323 -44.56 -24.71 -16.50
CA ARG A 323 -43.18 -24.69 -17.00
C ARG A 323 -42.61 -23.27 -17.02
N MET A 324 -43.36 -22.29 -17.53
CA MET A 324 -42.93 -20.89 -17.54
C MET A 324 -42.72 -20.34 -16.14
N LYS A 325 -43.63 -20.66 -15.20
CA LYS A 325 -43.54 -20.25 -13.81
C LYS A 325 -42.30 -20.84 -13.13
N SER A 326 -42.08 -22.15 -13.26
CA SER A 326 -40.90 -22.83 -12.71
C SER A 326 -39.59 -22.28 -13.27
N LEU A 327 -39.53 -21.99 -14.57
CA LEU A 327 -38.37 -21.34 -15.20
C LEU A 327 -38.12 -19.94 -14.61
N SER A 328 -39.17 -19.13 -14.45
CA SER A 328 -39.04 -17.78 -13.89
C SER A 328 -38.60 -17.79 -12.41
N GLU A 329 -39.06 -18.78 -11.64
CA GLU A 329 -38.67 -18.96 -10.24
C GLU A 329 -37.22 -19.44 -10.14
N SER A 330 -36.79 -20.37 -11.00
CA SER A 330 -35.39 -20.82 -11.10
C SER A 330 -34.45 -19.68 -11.49
N GLN A 331 -34.85 -18.85 -12.46
CA GLN A 331 -34.07 -17.66 -12.85
C GLN A 331 -33.98 -16.65 -11.71
N ARG A 332 -35.09 -16.36 -11.02
CA ARG A 332 -35.10 -15.46 -9.86
C ARG A 332 -34.22 -15.99 -8.72
N ALA A 333 -34.26 -17.30 -8.45
CA ALA A 333 -33.41 -17.92 -7.44
C ALA A 333 -31.92 -17.74 -7.77
N LEU A 334 -31.54 -18.00 -9.02
CA LEU A 334 -30.17 -17.83 -9.50
C LEU A 334 -29.69 -16.37 -9.43
N GLU A 335 -30.56 -15.40 -9.73
CA GLU A 335 -30.26 -13.98 -9.57
C GLU A 335 -30.04 -13.59 -8.10
N LEU A 336 -30.84 -14.13 -7.18
CA LEU A 336 -30.68 -13.91 -5.74
C LEU A 336 -29.38 -14.53 -5.22
N GLU A 337 -29.00 -15.72 -5.69
CA GLU A 337 -27.71 -16.34 -5.34
C GLU A 337 -26.53 -15.50 -5.81
N ARG A 338 -26.58 -14.97 -7.04
CA ARG A 338 -25.54 -14.06 -7.55
C ARG A 338 -25.42 -12.80 -6.69
N LYS A 339 -26.56 -12.22 -6.29
CA LYS A 339 -26.59 -11.05 -5.40
C LYS A 339 -26.04 -11.39 -4.02
N LEU A 340 -26.44 -12.51 -3.43
CA LEU A 340 -25.94 -12.98 -2.15
C LEU A 340 -24.42 -13.15 -2.19
N PHE A 341 -23.89 -13.85 -3.19
CA PHE A 341 -22.44 -14.03 -3.37
C PHE A 341 -21.69 -12.70 -3.48
N SER A 342 -22.21 -11.76 -4.28
CA SER A 342 -21.61 -10.42 -4.40
C SER A 342 -21.60 -9.68 -3.06
N SER A 343 -22.68 -9.78 -2.28
CA SER A 343 -22.79 -9.16 -0.95
C SER A 343 -21.86 -9.79 0.08
N GLU A 344 -21.71 -11.12 0.07
CA GLU A 344 -20.78 -11.84 0.96
C GLU A 344 -19.32 -11.51 0.65
N ARG A 345 -18.97 -11.38 -0.64
CA ARG A 345 -17.64 -10.94 -1.05
C ARG A 345 -17.36 -9.51 -0.58
N LEU A 346 -18.30 -8.59 -0.75
CA LEU A 346 -18.17 -7.22 -0.26
C LEU A 346 -18.06 -7.17 1.27
N LEU A 347 -18.82 -8.01 1.99
CA LEU A 347 -18.74 -8.11 3.44
C LEU A 347 -17.35 -8.59 3.90
N LYS A 348 -16.80 -9.65 3.27
CA LYS A 348 -15.45 -10.16 3.55
C LYS A 348 -14.39 -9.09 3.28
N GLN A 349 -14.52 -8.34 2.19
CA GLN A 349 -13.64 -7.21 1.87
C GLN A 349 -13.72 -6.11 2.95
N ALA A 350 -14.93 -5.69 3.31
CA ALA A 350 -15.16 -4.68 4.35
C ALA A 350 -14.63 -5.12 5.71
N GLN A 351 -14.68 -6.41 6.05
CA GLN A 351 -14.08 -6.97 7.27
C GLN A 351 -12.54 -6.91 7.24
N SER A 352 -11.93 -7.26 6.11
CA SER A 352 -10.48 -7.07 5.90
C SER A 352 -10.09 -5.60 6.10
N ASP A 353 -10.84 -4.69 5.49
CA ASP A 353 -10.54 -3.25 5.54
C ASP A 353 -10.78 -2.67 6.93
N LYS A 354 -11.80 -3.15 7.66
CA LYS A 354 -12.00 -2.85 9.08
C LYS A 354 -10.78 -3.25 9.91
N ILE A 355 -10.23 -4.45 9.71
CA ILE A 355 -9.03 -4.91 10.44
C ILE A 355 -7.82 -4.03 10.08
N LYS A 356 -7.63 -3.69 8.80
CA LYS A 356 -6.55 -2.78 8.36
C LYS A 356 -6.66 -1.39 8.99
N LEU A 357 -7.88 -0.83 9.03
CA LEU A 357 -8.14 0.45 9.67
C LEU A 357 -7.92 0.37 11.18
N GLN A 358 -8.33 -0.72 11.84
CA GLN A 358 -8.04 -0.94 13.27
C GLN A 358 -6.54 -0.99 13.54
N LEU A 359 -5.76 -1.71 12.71
CA LEU A 359 -4.30 -1.69 12.80
C LEU A 359 -3.74 -0.29 12.61
N ARG A 360 -4.28 0.49 11.67
CA ARG A 360 -3.81 1.86 11.43
C ARG A 360 -4.17 2.82 12.58
N VAL A 361 -5.35 2.67 13.17
CA VAL A 361 -5.76 3.40 14.37
C VAL A 361 -4.88 3.03 15.55
N GLU A 362 -4.60 1.73 15.75
CA GLU A 362 -3.64 1.28 16.76
C GLU A 362 -2.27 1.95 16.49
N GLU A 363 -1.71 1.87 15.27
CA GLU A 363 -0.45 2.52 14.92
C GLU A 363 -0.43 4.04 15.19
N LEU A 364 -1.51 4.74 14.87
CA LEU A 364 -1.64 6.17 15.14
C LEU A 364 -1.75 6.45 16.64
N GLN A 365 -2.53 5.66 17.39
CA GLN A 365 -2.56 5.75 18.85
C GLN A 365 -1.17 5.55 19.46
N HIS A 366 -0.31 4.70 18.88
CA HIS A 366 1.07 4.56 19.37
C HIS A 366 1.95 5.77 19.03
N LYS A 367 1.72 6.41 17.89
CA LYS A 367 2.46 7.62 17.47
C LYS A 367 2.02 8.87 18.24
N TYR A 368 0.79 8.88 18.73
CA TYR A 368 0.15 10.04 19.34
C TYR A 368 -0.31 9.82 20.78
N GLU A 369 -0.02 8.68 21.41
CA GLU A 369 -0.25 8.50 22.84
C GLU A 369 0.59 9.54 23.58
N PRO A 370 -0.03 10.48 24.31
CA PRO A 370 0.69 11.30 25.27
C PRO A 370 1.28 10.31 26.27
N LYS A 371 2.61 10.27 26.42
CA LYS A 371 3.29 9.63 27.56
C LYS A 371 2.44 9.90 28.79
N ASP A 372 1.91 8.83 29.38
CA ASP A 372 0.92 8.83 30.46
C ASP A 372 0.89 10.17 31.19
N ALA A 373 -0.20 10.92 31.04
CA ALA A 373 -0.55 11.94 32.01
C ALA A 373 -0.64 11.21 33.34
N LYS A 374 0.47 11.22 34.08
CA LYS A 374 0.61 10.67 35.41
C LYS A 374 -0.51 11.26 36.25
N LYS A 375 -1.61 10.54 36.37
CA LYS A 375 -2.61 10.75 37.40
C LYS A 375 -1.94 10.33 38.71
N ASN A 376 -1.02 11.17 39.19
CA ASN A 376 -0.60 11.10 40.58
C ASN A 376 -1.85 11.40 41.40
N PRO A 377 -2.29 10.51 42.30
CA PRO A 377 -3.37 10.85 43.21
C PRO A 377 -2.85 12.02 44.06
N ILE A 378 -3.51 13.17 43.93
CA ILE A 378 -3.26 14.35 44.74
C ILE A 378 -3.27 13.90 46.20
N GLN A 379 -2.11 13.90 46.84
CA GLN A 379 -1.99 13.67 48.27
C GLN A 379 -2.85 14.72 48.97
N LYS A 380 -3.85 14.26 49.73
CA LYS A 380 -4.70 15.10 50.58
C LYS A 380 -3.80 15.84 51.57
N ARG A 381 -3.46 17.11 51.30
CA ARG A 381 -2.91 18.01 52.31
C ARG A 381 -3.99 18.25 53.37
N LYS A 382 -3.65 17.96 54.63
CA LYS A 382 -4.47 18.32 55.80
C LYS A 382 -4.75 19.83 55.75
N LYS A 383 -6.02 20.20 55.74
CA LYS A 383 -6.43 21.60 55.94
C LYS A 383 -6.28 21.91 57.43
N GLU A 384 -5.38 22.81 57.78
CA GLU A 384 -5.38 23.46 59.09
C GLU A 384 -6.62 24.36 59.19
N LYS A 385 -7.38 24.22 60.28
CA LYS A 385 -8.52 25.08 60.60
C LYS A 385 -8.02 26.21 61.51
N LEU A 386 -8.15 27.45 61.07
CA LEU A 386 -8.07 28.61 61.95
C LEU A 386 -9.42 28.76 62.69
N PRO A 387 -9.45 29.08 64.00
CA PRO A 387 -10.69 29.34 64.72
C PRO A 387 -11.26 30.69 64.29
N VAL A 388 -12.48 30.70 63.77
CA VAL A 388 -13.30 31.90 63.63
C VAL A 388 -14.43 31.79 64.66
N ASP A 389 -14.53 32.82 65.50
CA ASP A 389 -15.53 32.95 66.56
C ASP A 389 -16.95 32.78 66.03
N ILE A 390 -17.72 31.96 66.76
CA ILE A 390 -19.13 31.71 66.53
C ILE A 390 -19.92 32.78 67.31
N THR A 391 -20.82 33.47 66.62
CA THR A 391 -22.05 34.00 67.24
C THR A 391 -23.24 33.32 66.55
N PRO A 392 -24.13 32.61 67.27
CA PRO A 392 -25.32 32.03 66.70
C PRO A 392 -26.53 32.95 66.92
N SER A 393 -27.39 33.07 65.92
CA SER A 393 -28.80 33.39 66.15
C SER A 393 -29.66 32.65 65.12
N GLU A 394 -30.71 32.07 65.65
CA GLU A 394 -31.72 31.15 65.09
C GLU A 394 -32.50 31.83 63.93
N GLU A 395 -33.15 31.14 62.98
CA GLU A 395 -34.44 30.46 63.18
C GLU A 395 -34.90 29.77 61.84
N THR A 396 -35.44 28.54 61.95
CA THR A 396 -36.62 27.92 61.25
C THR A 396 -36.90 28.14 59.73
N THR A 397 -37.40 27.23 58.87
CA THR A 397 -37.95 25.86 58.87
C THR A 397 -38.45 25.49 57.43
N ILE A 398 -38.65 24.18 57.16
CA ILE A 398 -39.51 23.52 56.11
C ILE A 398 -38.89 23.46 54.69
N ASP A 399 -38.50 22.32 54.09
CA ASP A 399 -39.01 20.94 53.89
C ASP A 399 -39.97 20.74 52.67
N LYS A 400 -39.75 19.59 51.99
CA LYS A 400 -40.52 18.90 50.92
C LYS A 400 -40.22 19.32 49.47
N GLY A 401 -40.02 18.41 48.50
CA GLY A 401 -40.17 16.95 48.47
C GLY A 401 -39.79 16.37 47.09
N GLN A 402 -39.61 15.05 47.06
CA GLN A 402 -39.18 14.18 45.96
C GLN A 402 -40.18 14.03 44.80
N HIS A 403 -39.68 13.74 43.59
CA HIS A 403 -40.06 12.66 42.64
C HIS A 403 -39.40 12.96 41.27
N VAL A 404 -38.43 12.20 40.73
CA VAL A 404 -38.47 10.85 40.08
C VAL A 404 -39.65 10.64 39.12
N VAL A 405 -39.38 10.55 37.81
CA VAL A 405 -39.55 9.35 36.95
C VAL A 405 -39.27 9.72 35.47
N ALA A 406 -38.64 8.78 34.76
CA ALA A 406 -38.29 8.74 33.35
C ALA A 406 -39.50 8.69 32.40
N VAL A 407 -39.27 8.80 31.08
CA VAL A 407 -39.70 7.84 30.02
C VAL A 407 -39.30 8.37 28.63
N GLU A 408 -39.02 7.40 27.76
CA GLU A 408 -38.45 7.43 26.41
C GLU A 408 -39.39 7.90 25.28
N MET A 409 -38.81 7.90 24.05
CA MET A 409 -39.44 7.65 22.73
C MET A 409 -40.24 8.81 22.10
N ASP A 410 -40.27 9.08 20.79
CA ASP A 410 -39.60 8.56 19.58
C ASP A 410 -39.96 9.49 18.39
N VAL A 411 -39.13 9.46 17.33
CA VAL A 411 -39.52 9.40 15.89
C VAL A 411 -40.16 10.61 15.13
N THR A 412 -39.39 11.03 14.09
CA THR A 412 -39.75 11.56 12.73
C THR A 412 -40.38 12.95 12.54
N ASN A 413 -39.82 13.78 11.64
CA ASN A 413 -40.11 13.71 10.19
C ASN A 413 -39.27 14.67 9.32
N THR A 414 -39.24 14.34 8.04
CA THR A 414 -38.46 14.83 6.89
C THR A 414 -39.11 15.99 6.11
N LYS A 415 -38.30 16.82 5.43
CA LYS A 415 -38.48 17.35 4.04
C LYS A 415 -37.30 18.30 3.70
N THR A 416 -36.36 17.99 2.81
CA THR A 416 -36.36 18.03 1.31
C THR A 416 -36.63 19.41 0.71
N GLU A 417 -35.61 20.07 0.13
CA GLU A 417 -35.43 20.26 -1.33
C GLU A 417 -34.17 21.10 -1.68
N ASP A 418 -33.51 20.61 -2.74
CA ASP A 418 -32.24 20.94 -3.43
C ASP A 418 -32.42 22.05 -4.52
N PRO A 419 -31.59 22.23 -5.60
CA PRO A 419 -30.13 22.33 -5.78
C PRO A 419 -29.70 23.47 -6.77
N ALA A 420 -28.39 23.71 -6.94
CA ALA A 420 -27.79 24.27 -8.17
C ALA A 420 -26.29 23.90 -8.20
N ALA A 421 -25.81 22.96 -9.04
CA ALA A 421 -25.52 23.06 -10.48
C ALA A 421 -24.32 23.97 -10.82
N HIS A 422 -23.15 23.35 -11.08
CA HIS A 422 -22.23 23.82 -12.12
C HIS A 422 -21.59 22.64 -12.84
N THR A 423 -21.62 22.78 -14.15
CA THR A 423 -21.30 21.87 -15.24
C THR A 423 -19.82 21.87 -15.61
N SER A 424 -19.41 20.76 -16.22
CA SER A 424 -18.14 20.43 -16.89
C SER A 424 -17.77 21.37 -18.07
N PRO A 425 -16.59 21.19 -18.71
CA PRO A 425 -16.60 20.34 -19.92
C PRO A 425 -15.36 19.46 -20.17
N THR A 426 -15.64 18.51 -21.06
CA THR A 426 -14.90 17.44 -21.73
C THR A 426 -13.81 17.93 -22.70
N ALA A 427 -12.80 17.09 -22.96
CA ALA A 427 -12.15 17.00 -24.27
C ALA A 427 -11.63 15.56 -24.52
N GLU A 428 -12.04 15.01 -25.66
CA GLU A 428 -11.65 13.72 -26.26
C GLU A 428 -10.47 13.87 -27.25
N ALA A 429 -9.68 12.80 -27.41
CA ALA A 429 -9.00 12.32 -28.62
C ALA A 429 -8.26 11.02 -28.20
N VAL A 430 -8.53 9.77 -28.64
CA VAL A 430 -8.79 9.10 -29.93
C VAL A 430 -7.54 8.86 -30.79
N ASN A 431 -7.35 7.57 -31.16
CA ASN A 431 -6.43 6.88 -32.08
C ASN A 431 -5.18 6.22 -31.45
N ALA A 432 -4.90 4.90 -31.49
CA ALA A 432 -5.15 3.74 -32.39
C ALA A 432 -3.99 3.40 -33.36
N THR A 433 -3.27 2.30 -33.06
CA THR A 433 -2.61 1.31 -33.97
C THR A 433 -2.08 0.18 -33.07
N GLN A 434 -2.51 -1.10 -33.08
CA GLN A 434 -2.49 -2.18 -34.09
C GLN A 434 -1.13 -2.44 -34.78
N GLY A 435 -0.65 -3.69 -34.70
CA GLY A 435 0.44 -4.27 -35.51
C GLY A 435 1.45 -5.13 -34.70
N VAL A 436 1.20 -6.42 -34.39
CA VAL A 436 1.46 -7.65 -35.19
C VAL A 436 2.80 -8.35 -34.85
N CYS A 437 2.67 -9.66 -34.61
CA CYS A 437 3.59 -10.82 -34.70
C CYS A 437 5.03 -10.57 -35.21
N SER A 438 6.08 -11.27 -34.73
CA SER A 438 6.33 -12.70 -35.01
C SER A 438 7.76 -13.13 -34.58
N GLY A 439 7.95 -14.43 -34.30
CA GLY A 439 9.22 -15.19 -34.36
C GLY A 439 10.09 -15.17 -33.10
N GLY A 440 10.55 -16.28 -32.49
CA GLY A 440 10.76 -17.64 -33.01
C GLY A 440 12.16 -17.81 -33.61
N SER A 441 12.88 -18.84 -33.16
CA SER A 441 14.22 -19.34 -33.54
C SER A 441 15.39 -18.79 -32.70
N GLU A 442 15.99 -19.61 -31.84
CA GLU A 442 16.98 -20.66 -32.15
C GLU A 442 18.25 -20.11 -32.82
N ALA A 443 19.27 -19.83 -32.00
CA ALA A 443 20.66 -20.27 -32.13
C ALA A 443 21.40 -19.94 -30.83
#